data_AF-A0A643EZS9-F1
#
_entry.id   AF-A0A643EZS9-F1
#
_cell.length_a   1.000
_cell.length_b   1.000
_cell.length_c   1.000
_cell.angle_alpha   90.00
_cell.angle_beta   90.00
_cell.angle_gamma   90.00
#
_symmetry.space_group_name_H-M   'P 1'
#
loop_
_entity.id
_entity.type
_entity.pdbx_description
1 polymer ?
#
loop_
_entity_poly.entity_id
_entity_poly.type
_entity_poly.pdbx_seq_one_letter_code
_entity_poly.pdbx_strand_id
1 'polypeptide(L)'
;MFKKAILTTVLLLGSMTQLYAHAHLAQSEPAEDAVLNKTPAVVSIEYTEALELGLSKLVLKDESGATIETSKPEHVDGNTKTLSVTPPALKSGTYTVEWGAASVDTHRTEGSFKFKIVK
;
A
#
# COMPACT_ATOMS: atom_id res chain seq x y z
N MET A 1 9.62 42.24 51.73
CA MET A 1 10.01 40.83 51.56
C MET A 1 8.75 39.97 51.51
N PHE A 2 8.21 39.64 50.33
CA PHE A 2 7.32 38.49 50.14
C PHE A 2 7.57 37.93 48.74
N LYS A 3 7.85 36.62 48.71
CA LYS A 3 8.49 35.90 47.60
C LYS A 3 7.47 35.56 46.51
N LYS A 4 7.98 35.51 45.28
CA LYS A 4 7.31 35.17 44.02
C LYS A 4 6.73 33.74 44.05
N ALA A 5 5.63 33.54 43.34
CA ALA A 5 5.30 32.24 42.73
C ALA A 5 4.67 32.50 41.36
N ILE A 6 5.51 32.50 40.31
CA ILE A 6 5.04 32.48 38.92
C ILE A 6 4.88 31.00 38.58
N LEU A 7 3.63 30.55 38.42
CA LEU A 7 3.30 29.20 38.01
C LEU A 7 3.41 29.14 36.48
N THR A 8 4.57 28.73 35.97
CA THR A 8 4.76 28.51 34.53
C THR A 8 4.18 27.14 34.17
N THR A 9 2.93 27.10 33.70
CA THR A 9 2.38 25.90 33.04
C THR A 9 3.06 25.75 31.69
N VAL A 10 3.96 24.78 31.57
CA VAL A 10 4.49 24.33 30.27
C VAL A 10 3.43 23.45 29.63
N LEU A 11 2.75 23.98 28.61
CA LEU A 11 1.83 23.20 27.78
C LEU A 11 2.67 22.33 26.83
N LEU A 12 2.91 21.07 27.20
CA LEU A 12 3.44 20.07 26.26
C LEU A 12 2.37 19.82 25.19
N LEU A 13 2.50 20.46 24.04
CA LEU A 13 1.83 20.03 22.80
C LEU A 13 2.53 18.74 22.36
N GLY A 14 2.11 17.61 22.93
CA GLY A 14 2.51 16.29 22.47
C GLY A 14 2.02 16.10 21.04
N SER A 15 2.93 16.13 20.09
CA SER A 15 2.69 15.68 18.73
C SER A 15 2.24 14.22 18.80
N MET A 16 0.95 13.96 18.51
CA MET A 16 0.45 12.61 18.29
C MET A 16 1.17 12.06 17.06
N THR A 17 2.29 11.38 17.26
CA THR A 17 2.83 10.49 16.23
C THR A 17 1.83 9.35 16.12
N GLN A 18 1.02 9.34 15.07
CA GLN A 18 0.28 8.13 14.69
C GLN A 18 1.31 7.05 14.41
N LEU A 19 1.60 6.24 15.43
CA LEU A 19 2.32 4.99 15.27
C LEU A 19 1.37 4.09 14.49
N TYR A 20 1.52 4.07 13.16
CA TYR A 20 0.78 3.16 12.30
C TYR A 20 1.27 1.75 12.58
N ALA A 21 0.70 1.10 13.58
CA ALA A 21 1.01 -0.30 13.93
C ALA A 21 0.55 -1.30 12.85
N HIS A 22 -0.17 -0.84 11.84
CA HIS A 22 -0.76 -1.67 10.80
C HIS A 22 -0.09 -1.38 9.46
N ALA A 23 0.11 -2.41 8.64
CA ALA A 23 0.59 -2.23 7.28
C ALA A 23 -0.45 -1.45 6.45
N HIS A 24 -0.08 -0.34 5.83
CA HIS A 24 -0.93 0.38 4.89
C HIS A 24 -0.20 0.56 3.57
N LEU A 25 -0.92 0.76 2.47
CA LEU A 25 -0.35 1.18 1.20
C LEU A 25 0.38 2.52 1.42
N ALA A 26 1.69 2.52 1.19
CA ALA A 26 2.53 3.72 1.23
C ALA A 26 2.73 4.28 -0.18
N GLN A 27 3.02 3.40 -1.14
CA GLN A 27 3.20 3.75 -2.54
C GLN A 27 2.82 2.56 -3.43
N SER A 28 2.37 2.83 -4.65
CA SER A 28 2.12 1.80 -5.66
C SER A 28 2.80 2.13 -6.99
N GLU A 29 3.13 1.08 -7.74
CA GLU A 29 3.53 1.15 -9.14
C GLU A 29 2.64 0.16 -9.92
N PRO A 30 1.79 0.59 -10.85
CA PRO A 30 1.51 1.99 -11.20
C PRO A 30 0.95 2.79 -10.03
N ALA A 31 1.18 4.11 -10.04
CA ALA A 31 0.57 5.00 -9.07
C ALA A 31 -0.97 4.95 -9.15
N GLU A 32 -1.65 5.24 -8.05
CA GLU A 32 -3.10 5.40 -8.04
C GLU A 32 -3.55 6.43 -9.09
N ASP A 33 -4.59 6.07 -9.83
CA ASP A 33 -5.17 6.80 -10.97
C ASP A 33 -4.20 7.05 -12.14
N ALA A 34 -3.06 6.35 -12.19
CA ALA A 34 -2.12 6.45 -13.30
C ALA A 34 -2.78 6.07 -14.64
N VAL A 35 -2.40 6.80 -15.69
CA VAL A 35 -2.79 6.54 -17.07
C VAL A 35 -1.56 6.11 -17.86
N LEU A 36 -1.56 4.87 -18.33
CA LEU A 36 -0.47 4.22 -19.03
C LEU A 36 -0.79 4.00 -20.50
N ASN A 37 0.24 4.03 -21.34
CA ASN A 37 0.13 3.76 -22.78
C ASN A 37 0.40 2.29 -23.15
N LYS A 38 0.73 1.45 -22.16
CA LYS A 38 1.04 0.03 -22.34
C LYS A 38 0.92 -0.70 -21.00
N THR A 39 0.91 -2.02 -21.05
CA THR A 39 1.00 -2.89 -19.87
C THR A 39 2.24 -2.56 -19.04
N PRO A 40 2.11 -2.34 -17.72
CA PRO A 40 3.26 -2.19 -16.84
C PRO A 40 4.00 -3.53 -16.71
N ALA A 41 5.31 -3.49 -16.53
CA ALA A 41 6.10 -4.71 -16.36
C ALA A 41 5.75 -5.43 -15.05
N VAL A 42 5.35 -4.67 -14.02
CA VAL A 42 4.99 -5.16 -12.70
C VAL A 42 3.86 -4.30 -12.14
N VAL A 43 3.04 -4.90 -11.29
CA VAL A 43 2.17 -4.18 -10.36
C VAL A 43 2.71 -4.44 -8.96
N SER A 44 3.13 -3.39 -8.26
CA SER A 44 3.69 -3.49 -6.92
C SER A 44 3.10 -2.47 -5.95
N ILE A 45 3.15 -2.83 -4.68
CA ILE A 45 2.78 -1.96 -3.56
C ILE A 45 3.91 -2.01 -2.54
N GLU A 46 4.41 -0.84 -2.14
CA GLU A 46 5.19 -0.67 -0.92
C GLU A 46 4.24 -0.35 0.24
N TYR A 47 4.46 -1.02 1.35
CA TYR A 47 3.67 -0.91 2.57
C TYR A 47 4.47 -0.21 3.67
N THR A 48 3.75 0.39 4.62
CA THR A 48 4.38 1.02 5.79
C THR A 48 5.13 0.03 6.67
N GLU A 49 4.69 -1.24 6.71
CA GLU A 49 5.24 -2.30 7.56
C GLU A 49 5.65 -3.54 6.75
N ALA A 50 6.50 -4.38 7.35
CA ALA A 50 6.90 -5.65 6.77
C ALA A 50 5.74 -6.65 6.76
N LEU A 51 5.63 -7.43 5.69
CA LEU A 51 4.52 -8.34 5.47
C LEU A 51 4.92 -9.80 5.63
N GLU A 52 3.95 -10.59 6.07
CA GLU A 52 3.94 -12.04 5.92
C GLU A 52 3.41 -12.41 4.54
N LEU A 53 4.30 -12.85 3.64
CA LEU A 53 3.98 -13.14 2.23
C LEU A 53 2.83 -14.14 2.09
N GLY A 54 2.87 -15.25 2.84
CA GLY A 54 1.86 -16.31 2.77
C GLY A 54 0.47 -15.90 3.26
N LEU A 55 0.36 -14.76 3.94
CA LEU A 55 -0.89 -14.23 4.47
C LEU A 55 -1.35 -12.94 3.74
N SER A 56 -0.56 -12.48 2.76
CA SER A 56 -0.81 -11.27 1.98
C SER A 56 -1.25 -11.62 0.56
N LYS A 57 -1.94 -10.69 -0.10
CA LYS A 57 -2.50 -10.88 -1.45
C LYS A 57 -2.45 -9.58 -2.25
N LEU A 58 -2.27 -9.72 -3.56
CA LEU A 58 -2.37 -8.64 -4.53
C LEU A 58 -3.05 -9.20 -5.78
N VAL A 59 -4.23 -8.69 -6.09
CA VAL A 59 -5.16 -9.23 -7.08
C VAL A 59 -5.49 -8.16 -8.09
N LEU A 60 -5.29 -8.47 -9.38
CA LEU A 60 -5.62 -7.59 -10.48
C LEU A 60 -7.01 -7.94 -11.04
N LYS A 61 -7.85 -6.93 -11.27
CA LYS A 61 -9.17 -7.05 -11.88
C LYS A 61 -9.35 -6.13 -13.08
N ASP A 62 -10.11 -6.57 -14.07
CA ASP A 62 -10.52 -5.76 -15.21
C ASP A 62 -11.75 -4.88 -14.93
N GLU A 63 -12.22 -4.14 -15.94
CA GLU A 63 -13.39 -3.25 -15.85
C GLU A 63 -14.70 -3.97 -15.51
N SER A 64 -14.80 -5.26 -15.82
CA SER A 64 -15.97 -6.09 -15.48
C SER A 64 -15.91 -6.61 -14.04
N GLY A 65 -14.79 -6.41 -13.35
CA GLY A 65 -14.51 -6.97 -12.03
C GLY A 65 -13.98 -8.40 -12.09
N ALA A 66 -13.67 -8.92 -13.28
CA ALA A 66 -13.10 -10.26 -13.43
C ALA A 66 -11.62 -10.25 -13.02
N THR A 67 -11.22 -11.27 -12.26
CA THR A 67 -9.83 -11.47 -11.87
C THR A 67 -8.97 -11.81 -13.08
N ILE A 68 -7.87 -11.10 -13.22
CA ILE A 68 -6.81 -11.38 -14.19
C ILE A 68 -5.76 -12.23 -13.48
N GLU A 69 -5.43 -13.38 -14.06
CA GLU A 69 -4.34 -14.21 -13.53
C GLU A 69 -2.99 -13.52 -13.73
N THR A 70 -2.24 -13.38 -12.64
CA THR A 70 -0.89 -12.80 -12.60
C THR A 70 0.13 -13.84 -12.16
N SER A 71 1.41 -13.46 -12.08
CA SER A 71 2.37 -14.24 -11.30
C SER A 71 1.92 -14.36 -9.84
N LYS A 72 2.53 -15.32 -9.11
CA LYS A 72 2.38 -15.37 -7.65
C LYS A 72 2.94 -14.08 -7.03
N PRO A 73 2.33 -13.56 -5.96
CA PRO A 73 2.91 -12.46 -5.19
C PRO A 73 4.30 -12.82 -4.65
N GLU A 74 5.21 -11.87 -4.71
CA GLU A 74 6.58 -12.01 -4.20
C GLU A 74 7.09 -10.70 -3.59
N HIS A 75 8.11 -10.81 -2.75
CA HIS A 75 8.86 -9.65 -2.28
C HIS A 75 9.85 -9.18 -3.32
N VAL A 76 9.98 -7.87 -3.48
CA VAL A 76 10.91 -7.26 -4.42
C VAL A 76 12.29 -7.15 -3.77
N ASP A 77 13.31 -7.76 -4.37
CA ASP A 77 14.72 -7.66 -3.95
C ASP A 77 14.98 -7.93 -2.46
N GLY A 78 14.16 -8.81 -1.84
CA GLY A 78 14.23 -9.10 -0.41
C GLY A 78 13.61 -8.05 0.50
N ASN A 79 13.03 -6.97 -0.04
CA ASN A 79 12.26 -6.00 0.72
C ASN A 79 10.91 -6.59 1.14
N THR A 80 10.81 -6.97 2.41
CA THR A 80 9.58 -7.55 2.98
C THR A 80 8.43 -6.55 3.10
N LYS A 81 8.67 -5.26 2.86
CA LYS A 81 7.64 -4.22 2.79
C LYS A 81 7.07 -4.02 1.39
N THR A 82 7.60 -4.69 0.38
CA THR A 82 7.10 -4.54 -0.99
C THR A 82 6.55 -5.87 -1.48
N LEU A 83 5.37 -5.84 -2.09
CA LEU A 83 4.75 -6.98 -2.74
C LEU A 83 4.54 -6.67 -4.22
N SER A 84 4.87 -7.62 -5.10
CA SER A 84 4.71 -7.46 -6.54
C SER A 84 4.06 -8.66 -7.20
N VAL A 85 3.37 -8.40 -8.31
CA VAL A 85 2.94 -9.40 -9.29
C VAL A 85 3.25 -8.92 -10.71
N THR A 86 3.48 -9.86 -11.61
CA THR A 86 3.62 -9.57 -13.04
C THR A 86 2.28 -9.83 -13.73
N PRO A 87 1.66 -8.81 -14.36
CA PRO A 87 0.44 -9.01 -15.14
C PRO A 87 0.74 -9.64 -16.52
N PRO A 88 -0.24 -10.30 -17.14
CA PRO A 88 -0.16 -10.66 -18.55
C PRO A 88 -0.31 -9.39 -19.41
N ALA A 89 -0.24 -9.55 -20.74
CA ALA A 89 -0.54 -8.44 -21.65
C ALA A 89 -1.97 -7.92 -21.42
N LEU A 90 -2.08 -6.64 -21.09
CA LEU A 90 -3.33 -5.95 -20.79
C LEU A 90 -3.78 -5.13 -21.99
N LYS A 91 -5.10 -5.09 -22.22
CA LYS A 91 -5.74 -4.26 -23.24
C LYS A 91 -5.96 -2.84 -22.71
N SER A 92 -6.46 -1.95 -23.57
CA SER A 92 -6.99 -0.67 -23.11
C SER A 92 -8.18 -0.90 -22.17
N GLY A 93 -8.18 -0.22 -21.03
CA GLY A 93 -9.22 -0.35 -20.01
C GLY A 93 -8.74 0.15 -18.66
N THR A 94 -9.67 0.19 -17.72
CA THR A 94 -9.48 0.51 -16.31
C THR A 94 -9.26 -0.78 -15.54
N TYR A 95 -8.26 -0.78 -14.69
CA TYR A 95 -7.86 -1.92 -13.88
C TYR A 95 -7.96 -1.55 -12.41
N THR A 96 -8.43 -2.50 -11.60
CA THR A 96 -8.46 -2.36 -10.14
C THR A 96 -7.45 -3.32 -9.54
N VAL A 97 -6.59 -2.82 -8.66
CA VAL A 97 -5.68 -3.63 -7.85
C VAL A 97 -6.27 -3.72 -6.47
N GLU A 98 -6.74 -4.89 -6.08
CA GLU A 98 -7.18 -5.20 -4.72
C GLU A 98 -6.02 -5.81 -3.94
N TRP A 99 -5.80 -5.36 -2.72
CA TRP A 99 -4.71 -5.85 -1.88
C TRP A 99 -5.19 -6.17 -0.47
N GLY A 100 -4.52 -7.12 0.15
CA GLY A 100 -4.65 -7.43 1.57
C GLY A 100 -3.26 -7.68 2.14
N ALA A 101 -2.91 -6.94 3.19
CA ALA A 101 -1.60 -6.98 3.82
C ALA A 101 -1.74 -7.54 5.24
N ALA A 102 -0.97 -8.59 5.53
CA ALA A 102 -0.80 -9.11 6.87
C ALA A 102 0.59 -8.72 7.37
N SER A 103 0.64 -7.89 8.41
CA SER A 103 1.90 -7.56 9.09
C SER A 103 2.40 -8.76 9.90
N VAL A 104 3.69 -8.75 10.26
CA VAL A 104 4.35 -9.77 11.10
C VAL A 104 3.70 -9.96 12.48
N ASP A 105 2.96 -8.95 12.95
CA ASP A 105 2.16 -9.01 14.18
C ASP A 105 0.75 -9.59 13.97
N THR A 106 0.47 -10.13 12.79
CA THR A 106 -0.78 -10.79 12.35
C THR A 106 -1.98 -9.88 12.13
N HIS A 107 -1.83 -8.56 12.26
CA HIS A 107 -2.90 -7.64 11.90
C HIS A 107 -3.06 -7.55 10.38
N ARG A 108 -4.33 -7.50 9.94
CA ARG A 108 -4.69 -7.42 8.53
C ARG A 108 -5.32 -6.09 8.18
N THR A 109 -4.87 -5.55 7.06
CA THR A 109 -5.47 -4.41 6.39
C THR A 109 -5.74 -4.78 4.94
N GLU A 110 -6.66 -4.07 4.32
CA GLU A 110 -7.01 -4.26 2.92
C GLU A 110 -7.36 -2.92 2.28
N GLY A 111 -7.34 -2.91 0.96
CA GLY A 111 -7.72 -1.75 0.18
C GLY A 111 -7.67 -2.04 -1.32
N SER A 112 -7.85 -0.99 -2.10
CA SER A 112 -7.70 -1.07 -3.54
C SER A 112 -7.30 0.28 -4.12
N PHE A 113 -6.70 0.25 -5.32
CA PHE A 113 -6.48 1.43 -6.14
C PHE A 113 -6.74 1.08 -7.60
N LYS A 114 -6.81 2.10 -8.46
CA LYS A 114 -7.06 1.92 -9.90
C LYS A 114 -5.94 2.49 -10.74
N PHE A 115 -5.78 1.96 -11.94
CA PHE A 115 -5.01 2.56 -13.02
C PHE A 115 -5.69 2.29 -14.36
N LYS A 116 -5.28 3.01 -15.41
CA LYS A 116 -5.86 2.89 -16.75
C LYS A 116 -4.79 2.64 -17.80
N ILE A 117 -5.12 1.83 -18.80
CA ILE A 117 -4.37 1.70 -20.05
C ILE A 117 -5.19 2.30 -21.18
N VAL A 118 -4.61 3.21 -21.96
CA VAL A 118 -5.32 3.94 -23.03
C VAL A 118 -4.90 3.57 -24.44
N LYS A 119 -3.90 2.70 -24.61
CA LYS A 119 -3.36 2.32 -25.91
C LYS A 119 -2.89 0.87 -25.95
#